data_AF-A0A0N8RBQ9-F1
#
_entry.id   AF-A0A0N8RBQ9-F1
#
_cell.length_a   1.000
_cell.length_b   1.000
_cell.length_c   1.000
_cell.angle_alpha   90.00
_cell.angle_beta   90.00
_cell.angle_gamma   90.00
#
_symmetry.space_group_name_H-M   'P 1'
#
loop_
_entity.id
_entity.type
_entity.pdbx_description
1 polymer ?
#
loop_
_entity_poly.entity_id
_entity_poly.type
_entity_poly.pdbx_seq_one_letter_code
_entity_poly.pdbx_strand_id
1 'polypeptide(L)'
;MKIFSVYFIFGVLSVGAASAVAADLGAVSEVGVGRVGTNVVRYVKTFNNSCLEVQVVSPENNWKVLSVSNFCSFEGKSFGSDFADAGFEQISVKNDGLHLVLSFTPLTPTGEQRRACIIPVEGATIKDLKCLEAEK
;
A
#
# COMPACT_ATOMS: atom_id res chain seq x y z
N MET A 1 -21.43 32.39 60.73
CA MET A 1 -22.56 32.00 59.87
C MET A 1 -22.56 32.91 58.64
N LYS A 2 -22.02 32.44 57.51
CA LYS A 2 -22.08 33.11 56.20
C LYS A 2 -22.24 32.03 55.13
N ILE A 3 -23.41 32.02 54.52
CA ILE A 3 -23.82 31.13 53.45
C ILE A 3 -23.21 31.70 52.17
N PHE A 4 -22.29 30.98 51.53
CA PHE A 4 -21.77 31.35 50.21
C PHE A 4 -22.47 30.52 49.14
N SER A 5 -23.20 31.22 48.27
CA SER A 5 -23.93 30.67 47.12
C SER A 5 -23.03 29.83 46.22
N VAL A 6 -23.45 28.59 45.97
CA VAL A 6 -22.89 27.74 44.93
C VAL A 6 -23.57 28.12 43.61
N TYR A 7 -22.83 28.76 42.70
CA TYR A 7 -23.28 28.97 41.32
C TYR A 7 -23.03 27.69 40.51
N PHE A 8 -24.10 26.98 40.19
CA PHE A 8 -24.08 25.83 39.30
C PHE A 8 -23.94 26.33 37.86
N ILE A 9 -22.72 26.36 37.32
CA ILE A 9 -22.49 26.68 35.90
C ILE A 9 -22.91 25.45 35.09
N PHE A 10 -24.08 25.53 34.45
CA PHE A 10 -24.57 24.52 33.51
C PHE A 10 -23.75 24.63 32.21
N GLY A 11 -22.62 23.95 32.16
CA GLY A 11 -21.80 23.83 30.96
C GLY A 11 -22.54 23.02 29.90
N VAL A 12 -22.99 23.68 28.83
CA VAL A 12 -23.56 23.01 27.66
C VAL A 12 -22.44 22.25 26.95
N LEU A 13 -22.39 20.94 27.14
CA LEU A 13 -21.59 20.03 26.31
C LEU A 13 -22.21 20.02 24.91
N SER A 14 -21.64 20.81 24.00
CA SER A 14 -21.91 20.70 22.57
C SER A 14 -21.34 19.37 22.07
N VAL A 15 -22.19 18.34 22.00
CA VAL A 15 -21.88 17.10 21.28
C VAL A 15 -21.85 17.45 19.80
N GLY A 16 -20.66 17.81 19.29
CA GLY A 16 -20.45 17.96 17.87
C GLY A 16 -20.71 16.62 17.20
N ALA A 17 -21.71 16.57 16.31
CA ALA A 17 -21.94 15.40 15.48
C ALA A 17 -20.75 15.22 14.54
N ALA A 18 -19.88 14.26 14.84
CA ALA A 18 -18.84 13.82 13.92
C ALA A 18 -19.52 13.09 12.75
N SER A 19 -19.70 13.79 11.63
CA SER A 19 -20.14 13.17 10.38
C SER A 19 -18.92 12.48 9.75
N ALA A 20 -18.87 11.16 9.82
CA ALA A 20 -17.92 10.37 9.05
C ALA A 20 -18.38 10.37 7.60
N VAL A 21 -17.77 11.20 6.75
CA VAL A 21 -17.93 11.09 5.29
C VAL A 21 -17.26 9.77 4.88
N ALA A 22 -18.03 8.86 4.29
CA ALA A 22 -17.47 7.63 3.74
C ALA A 22 -16.43 8.00 2.67
N ALA A 23 -15.20 7.50 2.82
CA ALA A 23 -14.19 7.70 1.80
C ALA A 23 -14.60 6.95 0.52
N ASP A 24 -14.61 7.64 -0.61
CA ASP A 24 -14.72 6.99 -1.92
C ASP A 24 -13.38 6.36 -2.26
N LEU A 25 -13.26 5.06 -2.02
CA LEU A 25 -12.04 4.29 -2.24
C LEU A 25 -12.02 3.60 -3.61
N GLY A 26 -13.05 3.77 -4.44
CA GLY A 26 -13.16 3.07 -5.72
C GLY A 26 -12.99 1.55 -5.61
N ALA A 27 -12.34 0.93 -6.61
CA ALA A 27 -12.12 -0.51 -6.70
C ALA A 27 -10.89 -1.02 -5.91
N VAL A 28 -10.41 -0.25 -4.93
CA VAL A 28 -9.24 -0.61 -4.13
C VAL A 28 -9.53 -1.82 -3.23
N SER A 29 -8.65 -2.82 -3.28
CA SER A 29 -8.73 -4.04 -2.44
C SER A 29 -7.73 -4.02 -1.28
N GLU A 30 -6.58 -3.38 -1.46
CA GLU A 30 -5.55 -3.26 -0.41
C GLU A 30 -4.71 -2.01 -0.63
N VAL A 31 -4.39 -1.31 0.45
CA VAL A 31 -3.42 -0.19 0.45
C VAL A 31 -2.52 -0.35 1.66
N GLY A 32 -1.23 -0.18 1.44
CA GLY A 32 -0.26 -0.02 2.52
C GLY A 32 0.68 1.13 2.26
N VAL A 33 1.25 1.65 3.34
CA VAL A 33 2.14 2.82 3.32
C VAL A 33 3.33 2.59 4.23
N GLY A 34 4.44 3.25 3.92
CA GLY A 34 5.59 3.36 4.81
C GLY A 34 6.51 4.48 4.36
N ARG A 35 7.64 4.64 5.06
CA ARG A 35 8.63 5.69 4.77
C ARG A 35 9.89 5.11 4.19
N VAL A 36 10.42 5.79 3.17
CA VAL A 36 11.75 5.56 2.60
C VAL A 36 12.44 6.92 2.53
N GLY A 37 13.39 7.13 3.44
CA GLY A 37 13.96 8.46 3.68
C GLY A 37 12.87 9.47 4.11
N THR A 38 12.82 10.63 3.44
CA THR A 38 11.82 11.68 3.72
C THR A 38 10.49 11.45 3.00
N ASN A 39 10.46 10.57 1.99
CA ASN A 39 9.27 10.30 1.19
C ASN A 39 8.39 9.22 1.82
N VAL A 40 7.12 9.26 1.47
CA VAL A 40 6.15 8.19 1.73
C VAL A 40 6.06 7.31 0.51
N VAL A 41 6.17 6.01 0.72
CA VAL A 41 5.91 5.01 -0.31
C VAL A 41 4.56 4.39 -0.01
N ARG A 42 3.67 4.36 -1.00
CA ARG A 42 2.39 3.64 -0.91
C ARG A 42 2.27 2.63 -2.02
N TYR A 43 1.65 1.50 -1.72
CA TYR A 43 1.20 0.56 -2.73
C TYR A 43 -0.32 0.47 -2.73
N VAL A 44 -0.87 0.15 -3.90
CA VAL A 44 -2.30 0.00 -4.11
C VAL A 44 -2.54 -1.27 -4.91
N LYS A 45 -3.46 -2.11 -4.42
CA LYS A 45 -4.07 -3.21 -5.16
C LYS A 45 -5.53 -2.88 -5.40
N THR A 46 -6.05 -3.30 -6.55
CA THR A 46 -7.46 -3.16 -6.90
C THR A 46 -8.08 -4.53 -7.12
N PHE A 47 -9.39 -4.62 -6.97
CA PHE A 47 -10.12 -5.83 -7.35
C PHE A 47 -10.02 -6.06 -8.86
N ASN A 48 -9.99 -7.33 -9.26
CA ASN A 48 -9.94 -7.78 -10.66
C ASN A 48 -8.71 -7.29 -11.45
N ASN A 49 -7.63 -6.92 -10.76
CA ASN A 49 -6.35 -6.57 -11.36
C ASN A 49 -5.20 -7.21 -10.56
N SER A 50 -4.39 -8.02 -11.23
CA SER A 50 -3.22 -8.66 -10.63
C SER A 50 -2.00 -7.75 -10.52
N CYS A 51 -2.05 -6.54 -11.09
CA CYS A 51 -0.96 -5.58 -11.01
C CYS A 51 -0.83 -4.96 -9.61
N LEU A 52 0.40 -4.66 -9.21
CA LEU A 52 0.69 -3.82 -8.05
C LEU A 52 1.08 -2.42 -8.51
N GLU A 53 0.33 -1.41 -8.06
CA GLU A 53 0.73 -0.02 -8.24
C GLU A 53 1.59 0.40 -7.04
N VAL A 54 2.72 1.04 -7.32
CA VAL A 54 3.61 1.63 -6.30
C VAL A 54 3.79 3.10 -6.62
N GLN A 55 3.71 3.93 -5.59
CA GLN A 55 3.90 5.37 -5.70
C GLN A 55 4.87 5.89 -4.65
N VAL A 56 5.68 6.87 -5.05
CA VAL A 56 6.45 7.69 -4.12
C VAL A 56 5.77 9.05 -3.99
N VAL A 57 5.48 9.46 -2.77
CA VAL A 57 4.77 10.68 -2.41
C VAL A 57 5.68 11.53 -1.54
N SER A 58 5.76 12.83 -1.82
CA SER A 58 6.56 13.77 -1.05
C SER A 58 5.70 14.60 -0.10
N PRO A 59 5.81 14.39 1.23
CA PRO A 59 5.14 15.26 2.19
C PRO A 59 5.63 16.71 2.11
N GLU A 60 6.91 16.92 1.80
CA GLU A 60 7.53 18.25 1.69
C GLU A 60 7.06 19.02 0.46
N ASN A 61 6.56 18.33 -0.57
CA ASN A 61 6.03 18.93 -1.78
C ASN A 61 4.50 18.83 -1.83
N ASN A 62 3.82 19.22 -0.75
CA ASN A 62 2.35 19.23 -0.65
C ASN A 62 1.70 17.88 -0.99
N TRP A 63 2.30 16.77 -0.54
CA TRP A 63 1.82 15.41 -0.82
C TRP A 63 1.75 15.07 -2.31
N LYS A 64 2.59 15.71 -3.13
CA LYS A 64 2.69 15.41 -4.56
C LYS A 64 3.22 13.99 -4.79
N VAL A 65 2.57 13.26 -5.69
CA VAL A 65 3.09 12.01 -6.24
C VAL A 65 4.29 12.34 -7.13
N LEU A 66 5.47 11.88 -6.73
CA LEU A 66 6.72 12.10 -7.45
C LEU A 66 6.91 11.08 -8.58
N SER A 67 6.51 9.83 -8.34
CA SER A 67 6.63 8.73 -9.29
C SER A 67 5.53 7.69 -9.06
N VAL A 68 5.20 6.97 -10.14
CA VAL A 68 4.27 5.84 -10.15
C VAL A 68 4.87 4.73 -11.00
N SER A 69 4.73 3.48 -10.57
CA SER A 69 5.07 2.30 -11.35
C SER A 69 4.03 1.22 -11.15
N ASN A 70 3.75 0.47 -12.22
CA ASN A 70 2.82 -0.64 -12.22
C ASN A 70 3.57 -1.93 -12.53
N PHE A 71 3.48 -2.89 -11.62
CA PHE A 71 4.12 -4.20 -11.76
C PHE A 71 3.07 -5.22 -12.18
N CYS A 72 3.05 -5.52 -13.47
CA CYS A 72 2.05 -6.38 -14.12
C CYS A 72 2.65 -7.63 -14.79
N SER A 73 3.95 -7.85 -14.64
CA SER A 73 4.65 -8.94 -15.30
C SER A 73 5.84 -9.44 -14.48
N PHE A 74 6.23 -10.67 -14.74
CA PHE A 74 7.43 -11.30 -14.20
C PHE A 74 8.08 -12.16 -15.28
N GLU A 75 9.40 -12.05 -15.44
CA GLU A 75 10.17 -12.77 -16.48
C GLU A 75 9.60 -12.59 -17.91
N GLY A 76 9.10 -11.39 -18.21
CA GLY A 76 8.52 -11.06 -19.51
C GLY A 76 7.12 -11.61 -19.75
N LYS A 77 6.51 -12.29 -18.76
CA LYS A 77 5.15 -12.83 -18.83
C LYS A 77 4.16 -11.95 -18.08
N SER A 78 3.01 -11.70 -18.69
CA SER A 78 1.91 -10.89 -18.15
C SER A 78 1.11 -11.65 -17.10
N PHE A 79 0.87 -11.02 -15.94
CA PHE A 79 0.03 -11.58 -14.88
C PHE A 79 -1.42 -11.80 -15.31
N GLY A 80 -1.92 -11.00 -16.27
CA GLY A 80 -3.31 -11.09 -16.73
C GLY A 80 -3.58 -12.13 -17.80
N SER A 81 -2.55 -12.72 -18.43
CA SER A 81 -2.73 -13.63 -19.57
C SER A 81 -1.84 -14.87 -19.55
N ASP A 82 -0.66 -14.80 -18.96
CA ASP A 82 0.37 -15.83 -19.12
C ASP A 82 0.54 -16.72 -17.89
N PHE A 83 -0.25 -16.45 -16.84
CA PHE A 83 -0.36 -17.23 -15.62
C PHE A 83 -1.82 -17.62 -15.38
N ALA A 84 -2.04 -18.76 -14.71
CA ALA A 84 -3.36 -19.15 -14.26
C ALA A 84 -3.83 -18.29 -13.07
N ASP A 85 -2.88 -17.86 -12.24
CA ASP A 85 -3.06 -16.90 -11.17
C ASP A 85 -1.72 -16.21 -10.89
N ALA A 86 -1.73 -14.93 -10.52
CA ALA A 86 -0.55 -14.21 -10.09
C ALA A 86 -0.95 -13.01 -9.21
N GLY A 87 -0.15 -12.76 -8.19
CA GLY A 87 -0.41 -11.65 -7.27
C GLY A 87 0.71 -11.43 -6.25
N PHE A 88 0.50 -10.40 -5.44
CA PHE A 88 1.45 -9.96 -4.43
C PHE A 88 0.88 -10.17 -3.03
N GLU A 89 1.67 -10.82 -2.18
CA GLU A 89 1.37 -11.17 -0.80
C GLU A 89 2.41 -10.56 0.15
N GLN A 90 2.07 -10.48 1.45
CA GLN A 90 3.01 -10.14 2.53
C GLN A 90 3.81 -8.85 2.27
N ILE A 91 3.15 -7.82 1.72
CA ILE A 91 3.80 -6.58 1.30
C ILE A 91 4.13 -5.74 2.53
N SER A 92 5.38 -5.27 2.61
CA SER A 92 5.88 -4.44 3.70
C SER A 92 6.83 -3.38 3.15
N VAL A 93 6.60 -2.12 3.49
CA VAL A 93 7.51 -1.02 3.15
C VAL A 93 8.61 -0.95 4.20
N LYS A 94 9.87 -1.06 3.77
CA LYS A 94 11.07 -0.94 4.60
C LYS A 94 11.96 0.19 4.07
N ASN A 95 13.06 0.47 4.76
CA ASN A 95 13.94 1.61 4.47
C ASN A 95 14.57 1.61 3.08
N ASP A 96 14.60 0.47 2.39
CA ASP A 96 15.20 0.25 1.07
C ASP A 96 14.16 -0.01 -0.04
N GLY A 97 12.86 -0.03 0.28
CA GLY A 97 11.78 -0.24 -0.69
C GLY A 97 10.68 -1.16 -0.18
N LEU A 98 9.94 -1.78 -1.11
CA LEU A 98 8.86 -2.70 -0.78
C LEU A 98 9.39 -4.13 -0.80
N HIS A 99 9.30 -4.80 0.35
CA HIS A 99 9.55 -6.23 0.51
C HIS A 99 8.22 -6.95 0.38
N LEU A 100 8.16 -8.01 -0.43
CA LEU A 100 6.92 -8.72 -0.71
C LEU A 100 7.18 -10.16 -1.11
N VAL A 101 6.12 -10.96 -1.21
CA VAL A 101 6.14 -12.26 -1.85
C VAL A 101 5.35 -12.17 -3.14
N LEU A 102 5.98 -12.51 -4.27
CA LEU A 102 5.28 -12.76 -5.53
C LEU A 102 4.78 -14.20 -5.49
N SER A 103 3.47 -14.39 -5.54
CA SER A 103 2.84 -15.70 -5.72
C SER A 103 2.32 -15.82 -7.15
N PHE A 104 2.62 -16.93 -7.82
CA PHE A 104 2.12 -17.18 -9.17
C PHE A 104 1.94 -18.67 -9.46
N THR A 105 0.90 -18.98 -10.22
CA THR A 105 0.61 -20.32 -10.74
C THR A 105 0.75 -20.31 -12.26
N PRO A 106 1.74 -21.02 -12.83
CA PRO A 106 1.86 -21.13 -14.28
C PRO A 106 0.63 -21.81 -14.91
N LEU A 107 0.41 -21.56 -16.21
CA LEU A 107 -0.64 -22.26 -16.97
C LEU A 107 -0.39 -23.77 -17.08
N THR A 108 0.88 -24.19 -17.02
CA THR A 108 1.25 -25.60 -16.89
C THR A 108 1.08 -26.03 -15.43
N PRO A 109 0.55 -27.25 -15.16
CA PRO A 109 0.20 -27.70 -13.82
C PRO A 109 1.44 -28.10 -13.01
N THR A 110 2.26 -27.11 -12.67
CA THR A 110 3.47 -27.22 -11.85
C THR A 110 3.24 -26.79 -10.41
N GLY A 111 2.03 -26.32 -10.10
CA GLY A 111 1.66 -25.79 -8.80
C GLY A 111 1.96 -24.29 -8.66
N GLU A 112 1.49 -23.74 -7.55
CA GLU A 112 1.77 -22.36 -7.16
C GLU A 112 3.24 -22.22 -6.70
N GLN A 113 3.89 -21.15 -7.15
CA GLN A 113 5.26 -20.79 -6.79
C GLN A 113 5.26 -19.48 -6.03
N ARG A 114 6.09 -19.41 -4.98
CA ARG A 114 6.30 -18.18 -4.20
C ARG A 114 7.76 -17.75 -4.29
N ARG A 115 7.97 -16.45 -4.47
CA ARG A 115 9.30 -15.83 -4.53
C ARG A 115 9.33 -14.62 -3.60
N ALA A 116 10.32 -14.58 -2.71
CA ALA A 116 10.60 -13.36 -1.96
C ALA A 116 11.20 -12.33 -2.93
N CYS A 117 10.64 -11.12 -2.94
CA CYS A 117 11.07 -10.06 -3.84
C CYS A 117 11.19 -8.71 -3.11
N ILE A 118 11.93 -7.82 -3.75
CA ILE A 118 12.06 -6.42 -3.39
C ILE A 118 11.76 -5.54 -4.61
N ILE A 119 11.02 -4.46 -4.40
CA ILE A 119 10.94 -3.31 -5.33
C ILE A 119 11.76 -2.19 -4.68
N PRO A 120 13.02 -1.97 -5.11
CA PRO A 120 13.86 -0.95 -4.49
C PRO A 120 13.31 0.45 -4.75
N VAL A 121 13.39 1.31 -3.73
CA VAL A 121 13.02 2.72 -3.84
C VAL A 121 14.18 3.57 -3.35
N GLU A 122 14.64 4.50 -4.20
CA GLU A 122 15.75 5.40 -3.88
C GLU A 122 15.34 6.84 -4.19
N GLY A 123 15.14 7.64 -3.14
CA GLY A 123 14.63 9.01 -3.27
C GLY A 123 13.23 9.03 -3.89
N ALA A 124 13.13 9.52 -5.13
CA ALA A 124 11.90 9.58 -5.92
C ALA A 124 11.79 8.47 -6.98
N THR A 125 12.78 7.57 -7.06
CA THR A 125 12.85 6.56 -8.12
C THR A 125 12.38 5.21 -7.60
N ILE A 126 11.45 4.60 -8.34
CA ILE A 126 11.04 3.21 -8.16
C ILE A 126 11.81 2.37 -9.18
N LYS A 127 12.50 1.33 -8.73
CA LYS A 127 13.28 0.43 -9.59
C LYS A 127 12.50 -0.85 -9.90
N ASP A 128 13.03 -1.63 -10.83
CA ASP A 128 12.44 -2.90 -11.23
C ASP A 128 12.34 -3.90 -10.06
N LEU A 129 11.31 -4.75 -10.14
CA LEU A 129 11.09 -5.86 -9.22
C LEU A 129 12.25 -6.85 -9.31
N LYS A 130 12.83 -7.20 -8.16
CA LYS A 130 13.88 -8.21 -8.04
C LYS A 130 13.43 -9.32 -7.12
N CYS A 131 13.40 -10.55 -7.62
CA CYS A 131 13.03 -11.72 -6.85
C CYS A 131 14.25 -12.62 -6.62
N LEU A 132 14.32 -13.26 -5.46
CA LEU A 132 15.27 -14.34 -5.21
C LEU A 132 14.91 -15.55 -6.07
N GLU A 133 15.90 -16.35 -6.46
CA GLU A 133 15.64 -17.62 -7.15
C GLU A 133 14.87 -18.59 -6.23
N ALA A 134 14.23 -19.58 -6.84
CA ALA A 134 13.64 -20.69 -6.09
C ALA A 134 14.70 -21.37 -5.22
N GLU A 135 14.42 -21.63 -3.95
CA GLU A 135 15.10 -22.75 -3.29
C GLU A 135 14.70 -24.02 -4.04
N LYS A 136 15.72 -24.74 -4.54
CA LYS A 136 15.60 -25.89 -5.42
C LYS A 136 15.49 -27.18 -4.63
#